data_AF-A0A7C2AFC6-F1
#
_entry.id   AF-A0A7C2AFC6-F1
#
_cell.length_a   1.000
_cell.length_b   1.000
_cell.length_c   1.000
_cell.angle_alpha   90.00
_cell.angle_beta   90.00
_cell.angle_gamma   90.00
#
_symmetry.space_group_name_H-M   'P 1'
#
loop_
_entity.id
_entity.type
_entity.pdbx_description
1 polymer ?
#
loop_
_entity_poly.entity_id
_entity_poly.type
_entity_poly.pdbx_seq_one_letter_code
_entity_poly.pdbx_strand_id
1 'polypeptide(L)'
;MRKQHALALLALAVLTLAPAVYAQPYKVYLLYVAEAGDSWVSKDAFASFLTTHLKKAGVSFDVIKSIDDWEKLVDQAPENLIIVNCHGEVMPIPTKYGENYTLFYQDLARNVKEKGWVLVLPIGLTTWLIGNEKTVGYTNVVDGPSVSAFRKSLGLPPINPWCDQNAQISDLGKRVAAVLGLEAPEVVGAARAIATNVTPLWYFYKVPESAKTWEGLPFFSMAAWKAGKGMLVWGGMSGGDEIRKTAITAAVVAYILDPTLAEKTPPPPPLITPKKAYMYAIAAAVVVLLAVLVVVLVKGRAPKAQPPSEAEKKQ
;
A
#
# COMPACT_ATOMS: atom_id res chain seq x y z
N MET A 1 28.78 -54.25 14.97
CA MET A 1 28.85 -52.78 14.74
C MET A 1 28.13 -52.27 13.48
N ARG A 2 27.80 -53.09 12.46
CA ARG A 2 27.11 -52.58 11.23
C ARG A 2 25.60 -52.27 11.36
N LYS A 3 24.90 -52.78 12.38
CA LYS A 3 23.44 -52.56 12.54
C LYS A 3 23.08 -51.24 13.24
N GLN A 4 23.99 -50.62 13.99
CA GLN A 4 23.73 -49.36 14.70
C GLN A 4 23.87 -48.11 13.82
N HIS A 5 24.66 -48.17 12.74
CA HIS A 5 24.79 -47.06 11.79
C HIS A 5 23.59 -46.93 10.84
N ALA A 6 22.90 -48.03 10.53
CA ALA A 6 21.70 -48.00 9.68
C ALA A 6 20.49 -47.33 10.39
N LEU A 7 20.33 -47.55 11.70
CA LEU A 7 19.27 -46.90 12.48
C LEU A 7 19.52 -45.39 12.69
N ALA A 8 20.79 -44.99 12.85
CA ALA A 8 21.16 -43.58 13.01
C ALA A 8 20.91 -42.76 11.72
N LEU A 9 21.13 -43.35 10.55
CA LEU A 9 20.85 -42.73 9.25
C LEU A 9 19.35 -42.63 8.95
N LEU A 10 18.53 -43.61 9.39
CA LEU A 10 17.08 -43.54 9.25
C LEU A 10 16.47 -42.48 10.18
N ALA A 11 16.97 -42.34 11.41
CA ALA A 11 16.56 -41.29 12.34
C ALA A 11 16.94 -39.89 11.83
N LEU A 12 18.09 -39.76 11.16
CA LEU A 12 18.53 -38.48 10.57
C LEU A 12 17.72 -38.11 9.32
N ALA A 13 17.26 -39.09 8.53
CA ALA A 13 16.40 -38.87 7.37
C ALA A 13 14.93 -38.55 7.74
N VAL A 14 14.47 -39.01 8.91
CA VAL A 14 13.13 -38.64 9.43
C VAL A 14 13.13 -37.26 10.10
N LEU A 15 14.28 -36.79 10.61
CA LEU A 15 14.42 -35.42 11.15
C LEU A 15 14.57 -34.33 10.07
N THR A 16 14.97 -34.66 8.85
CA THR A 16 15.00 -33.70 7.72
C THR A 16 13.68 -33.62 6.95
N LEU A 17 12.75 -34.54 7.23
CA LEU A 17 11.34 -34.47 6.85
C LEU A 17 10.49 -34.02 8.04
N ALA A 18 10.99 -33.03 8.81
CA ALA A 18 10.07 -32.12 9.46
C ALA A 18 9.07 -31.71 8.38
N PRO A 19 7.76 -31.87 8.57
CA PRO A 19 6.83 -31.36 7.60
C PRO A 19 7.26 -29.91 7.41
N ALA A 20 7.55 -29.52 6.17
CA ALA A 20 7.14 -28.21 5.75
C ALA A 20 5.66 -28.18 6.15
N VAL A 21 5.41 -27.69 7.37
CA VAL A 21 4.07 -27.35 7.83
C VAL A 21 3.71 -26.36 6.75
N TYR A 22 2.92 -26.82 5.79
CA TYR A 22 2.39 -26.00 4.72
C TYR A 22 1.52 -25.01 5.46
N ALA A 23 2.15 -23.94 5.96
CA ALA A 23 1.47 -22.81 6.54
C ALA A 23 0.49 -22.41 5.44
N GLN A 24 -0.79 -22.40 5.79
CA GLN A 24 -1.83 -22.03 4.84
C GLN A 24 -1.40 -20.71 4.19
N PRO A 25 -1.45 -20.60 2.86
CA PRO A 25 -1.04 -19.38 2.19
C PRO A 25 -1.89 -18.23 2.74
N TYR A 26 -1.28 -17.05 2.84
CA TYR A 26 -1.97 -15.89 3.36
C TYR A 26 -3.20 -15.55 2.51
N LYS A 27 -4.34 -15.32 3.15
CA LYS A 27 -5.50 -14.73 2.50
C LYS A 27 -5.54 -13.23 2.75
N VAL A 28 -5.74 -12.44 1.70
CA VAL A 28 -5.77 -10.98 1.79
C VAL A 28 -7.20 -10.49 1.90
N TYR A 29 -7.45 -9.62 2.88
CA TYR A 29 -8.71 -8.90 3.06
C TYR A 29 -8.47 -7.39 3.06
N LEU A 30 -9.31 -6.67 2.32
CA LEU A 30 -9.45 -5.23 2.43
C LEU A 30 -10.53 -4.92 3.46
N LEU A 31 -10.16 -4.24 4.54
CA LEU A 31 -11.09 -3.78 5.56
C LEU A 31 -11.74 -2.47 5.07
N TYR A 32 -12.97 -2.57 4.58
CA TYR A 32 -13.76 -1.49 4.01
C TYR A 32 -15.20 -1.57 4.56
N VAL A 33 -15.37 -1.26 5.84
CA VAL A 33 -16.64 -1.40 6.54
C VAL A 33 -17.55 -0.21 6.22
N ALA A 34 -18.76 -0.44 5.70
CA ALA A 34 -19.68 0.64 5.34
C ALA A 34 -20.10 1.48 6.55
N GLU A 35 -20.26 0.85 7.71
CA GLU A 35 -20.74 1.46 8.96
C GLU A 35 -19.65 2.23 9.73
N ALA A 36 -18.43 2.32 9.20
CA ALA A 36 -17.33 3.04 9.83
C ALA A 36 -16.80 4.14 8.90
N GLY A 37 -16.52 5.30 9.48
CA GLY A 37 -15.95 6.44 8.79
C GLY A 37 -14.47 6.28 8.49
N ASP A 38 -13.88 7.36 8.02
CA ASP A 38 -12.46 7.43 7.65
C ASP A 38 -11.82 8.70 8.21
N SER A 39 -10.49 8.73 8.15
CA SER A 39 -9.68 9.85 8.61
C SER A 39 -8.38 9.89 7.82
N TRP A 40 -8.02 11.10 7.34
CA TRP A 40 -6.85 11.38 6.49
C TRP A 40 -6.89 10.79 5.07
N VAL A 41 -7.95 10.05 4.74
CA VAL A 41 -8.13 9.34 3.47
C VAL A 41 -9.62 9.23 3.19
N SER A 42 -10.02 9.13 1.93
CA SER A 42 -11.34 8.60 1.57
C SER A 42 -11.25 7.08 1.49
N LYS A 43 -11.99 6.36 2.35
CA LYS A 43 -11.97 4.88 2.33
C LYS A 43 -12.43 4.30 0.99
N ASP A 44 -13.38 4.96 0.32
CA ASP A 44 -13.94 4.54 -0.96
C ASP A 44 -12.90 4.64 -2.08
N ALA A 45 -12.22 5.79 -2.17
CA ALA A 45 -11.16 6.01 -3.15
C ALA A 45 -9.94 5.13 -2.86
N PHE A 46 -9.54 5.00 -1.59
CA PHE A 46 -8.43 4.15 -1.19
C PHE A 46 -8.69 2.67 -1.53
N ALA A 47 -9.85 2.13 -1.18
CA ALA A 47 -10.21 0.75 -1.52
C ALA A 47 -10.25 0.51 -3.04
N SER A 48 -10.75 1.49 -3.81
CA SER A 48 -10.80 1.42 -5.28
C SER A 48 -9.42 1.41 -5.93
N PHE A 49 -8.54 2.35 -5.55
CA PHE A 49 -7.18 2.40 -6.08
C PHE A 49 -6.35 1.20 -5.62
N LEU A 50 -6.48 0.79 -4.36
CA LEU A 50 -5.81 -0.40 -3.84
C LEU A 50 -6.24 -1.67 -4.58
N THR A 51 -7.53 -1.83 -4.85
CA THR A 51 -8.05 -2.92 -5.70
C THR A 51 -7.37 -2.94 -7.07
N THR A 52 -7.24 -1.79 -7.70
CA THR A 52 -6.57 -1.65 -9.01
C THR A 52 -5.11 -2.08 -8.94
N HIS A 53 -4.38 -1.64 -7.92
CA HIS A 53 -2.96 -1.96 -7.75
C HIS A 53 -2.72 -3.43 -7.35
N LEU A 54 -3.57 -4.01 -6.48
CA LEU A 54 -3.48 -5.42 -6.10
C LEU A 54 -3.75 -6.33 -7.30
N LYS A 55 -4.77 -6.03 -8.12
CA LYS A 55 -5.03 -6.75 -9.37
C LYS A 55 -3.84 -6.67 -10.33
N LYS A 56 -3.25 -5.48 -10.48
CA LYS A 56 -2.04 -5.28 -11.30
C LYS A 56 -0.85 -6.07 -10.77
N ALA A 57 -0.72 -6.21 -9.46
CA ALA A 57 0.30 -7.01 -8.78
C ALA A 57 -0.01 -8.53 -8.78
N GLY A 58 -1.13 -8.97 -9.36
CA GLY A 58 -1.53 -10.39 -9.37
C GLY A 58 -2.00 -10.93 -8.02
N VAL A 59 -2.36 -10.05 -7.07
CA VAL A 59 -2.80 -10.43 -5.73
C VAL A 59 -4.31 -10.67 -5.71
N SER A 60 -4.72 -11.85 -5.22
CA SER A 60 -6.12 -12.16 -4.93
C SER A 60 -6.49 -11.67 -3.53
N PHE A 61 -7.69 -11.10 -3.40
CA PHE A 61 -8.18 -10.54 -2.14
C PHE A 61 -9.71 -10.57 -2.07
N ASP A 62 -10.22 -10.56 -0.85
CA ASP A 62 -11.63 -10.36 -0.52
C ASP A 62 -11.82 -8.97 0.12
N VAL A 63 -13.06 -8.46 0.11
CA VAL A 63 -13.41 -7.18 0.72
C VAL A 63 -14.40 -7.39 1.85
N ILE A 64 -14.05 -6.94 3.05
CA ILE A 64 -14.93 -6.94 4.23
C ILE A 64 -15.75 -5.66 4.15
N LYS A 65 -17.05 -5.78 3.92
CA LYS A 65 -17.93 -4.64 3.61
C LYS A 65 -18.82 -4.19 4.76
N SER A 66 -19.01 -5.04 5.77
CA SER A 66 -19.91 -4.79 6.88
C SER A 66 -19.22 -5.01 8.22
N ILE A 67 -19.73 -4.37 9.27
CA ILE A 67 -19.20 -4.56 10.62
C ILE A 67 -19.46 -5.98 11.13
N ASP A 68 -20.54 -6.61 10.68
CA ASP A 68 -20.92 -7.96 11.08
C ASP A 68 -19.99 -9.01 10.43
N ASP A 69 -19.57 -8.80 9.17
CA ASP A 69 -18.54 -9.63 8.52
C ASP A 69 -17.18 -9.48 9.20
N TRP A 70 -16.84 -8.25 9.62
CA TRP A 70 -15.62 -7.98 10.36
C TRP A 70 -15.63 -8.68 11.73
N GLU A 71 -16.74 -8.59 12.47
CA GLU A 71 -16.95 -9.28 13.74
C GLU A 71 -16.76 -10.80 13.58
N LYS A 72 -17.44 -11.38 12.59
CA LYS A 72 -17.36 -12.80 12.29
C LYS A 72 -15.93 -13.23 11.98
N LEU A 73 -15.18 -12.45 11.21
CA LEU A 73 -13.81 -12.78 10.86
C LEU A 73 -12.89 -12.73 12.09
N VAL A 74 -13.05 -11.72 12.95
CA VAL A 74 -12.31 -11.60 14.22
C VAL A 74 -12.59 -12.79 15.14
N ASP A 75 -13.82 -13.29 15.17
CA ASP A 75 -14.24 -14.39 16.03
C ASP A 75 -13.83 -15.76 15.53
N GLN A 76 -13.99 -15.99 14.23
CA GLN A 76 -13.55 -17.24 13.60
C GLN A 76 -12.03 -17.36 13.61
N ALA A 77 -11.33 -16.23 13.52
CA ALA A 77 -9.88 -16.13 13.62
C ALA A 77 -9.12 -17.18 12.78
N PRO A 78 -9.43 -17.33 11.47
CA PRO A 78 -8.71 -18.29 10.62
C PRO A 78 -7.22 -17.93 10.55
N GLU A 79 -6.36 -18.91 10.33
CA GLU A 79 -4.91 -18.66 10.31
C GLU A 79 -4.46 -17.90 9.05
N ASN A 80 -3.35 -17.17 9.20
CA ASN A 80 -2.60 -16.51 8.12
C ASN A 80 -3.46 -15.58 7.27
N LEU A 81 -3.95 -14.49 7.87
CA LEU A 81 -4.62 -13.42 7.13
C LEU A 81 -3.71 -12.20 6.97
N ILE A 82 -3.85 -11.47 5.86
CA ILE A 82 -3.37 -10.10 5.70
C ILE A 82 -4.61 -9.21 5.68
N ILE A 83 -4.76 -8.34 6.69
CA ILE A 83 -5.85 -7.37 6.75
C ILE A 83 -5.27 -5.99 6.43
N VAL A 84 -5.78 -5.33 5.39
CA VAL A 84 -5.36 -3.99 5.00
C VAL A 84 -6.43 -2.98 5.39
N ASN A 85 -6.10 -2.03 6.27
CA ASN A 85 -7.03 -0.99 6.68
C ASN A 85 -7.20 0.06 5.58
N CYS A 86 -8.44 0.26 5.11
CA CYS A 86 -8.77 1.31 4.14
C CYS A 86 -9.27 2.62 4.79
N HIS A 87 -9.49 2.64 6.11
CA HIS A 87 -10.12 3.75 6.83
C HIS A 87 -9.15 4.79 7.40
N GLY A 88 -7.85 4.60 7.16
CA GLY A 88 -6.78 5.45 7.70
C GLY A 88 -6.66 5.37 9.22
N GLU A 89 -6.91 6.47 9.93
CA GLU A 89 -6.76 6.47 11.39
C GLU A 89 -7.89 5.77 12.14
N VAL A 90 -9.03 5.54 11.46
CA VAL A 90 -10.20 4.87 12.05
C VAL A 90 -10.01 3.35 12.02
N MET A 91 -10.30 2.70 13.14
CA MET A 91 -10.44 1.25 13.22
C MET A 91 -11.91 0.88 13.39
N PRO A 92 -12.53 0.17 12.43
CA PRO A 92 -13.87 -0.38 12.59
C PRO A 92 -13.94 -1.29 13.82
N ILE A 93 -14.85 -1.00 14.74
CA ILE A 93 -15.03 -1.75 15.99
C ILE A 93 -16.32 -2.59 15.96
N PRO A 94 -16.23 -3.93 16.09
CA PRO A 94 -17.41 -4.78 16.08
C PRO A 94 -18.46 -4.39 17.13
N THR A 95 -19.74 -4.52 16.77
CA THR A 95 -20.87 -4.04 17.59
C THR A 95 -20.84 -4.60 19.00
N LYS A 96 -20.47 -5.88 19.17
CA LYS A 96 -20.42 -6.51 20.50
C LYS A 96 -19.48 -5.83 21.51
N TYR A 97 -18.48 -5.07 21.04
CA TYR A 97 -17.55 -4.39 21.94
C TYR A 97 -18.06 -3.02 22.39
N GLY A 98 -19.00 -2.40 21.67
CA GLY A 98 -19.42 -1.02 21.93
C GLY A 98 -18.23 -0.07 21.98
N GLU A 99 -18.07 0.68 23.07
CA GLU A 99 -16.93 1.57 23.31
C GLU A 99 -15.68 0.86 23.86
N ASN A 100 -15.74 -0.45 24.15
CA ASN A 100 -14.64 -1.19 24.77
C ASN A 100 -13.58 -1.62 23.74
N TYR A 101 -12.89 -0.64 23.17
CA TYR A 101 -11.79 -0.85 22.24
C TYR A 101 -10.64 -1.66 22.85
N THR A 102 -10.45 -1.62 24.17
CA THR A 102 -9.37 -2.36 24.83
C THR A 102 -9.57 -3.86 24.71
N LEU A 103 -10.79 -4.35 24.95
CA LEU A 103 -11.12 -5.77 24.77
C LEU A 103 -11.02 -6.18 23.30
N PHE A 104 -11.54 -5.37 22.38
CA PHE A 104 -11.41 -5.61 20.96
C PHE A 104 -9.93 -5.74 20.52
N TYR A 105 -9.07 -4.84 20.97
CA TYR A 105 -7.64 -4.89 20.63
C TYR A 105 -6.90 -6.07 21.26
N GLN A 106 -7.34 -6.56 22.42
CA GLN A 106 -6.81 -7.80 22.99
C GLN A 106 -7.13 -8.99 22.09
N ASP A 107 -8.36 -9.09 21.60
CA ASP A 107 -8.81 -10.15 20.70
C ASP A 107 -8.11 -10.06 19.33
N LEU A 108 -8.04 -8.86 18.76
CA LEU A 108 -7.34 -8.62 17.51
C LEU A 108 -5.83 -8.94 17.63
N ALA A 109 -5.19 -8.53 18.72
CA ALA A 109 -3.78 -8.84 18.95
C ALA A 109 -3.54 -10.33 19.20
N ARG A 110 -4.50 -11.05 19.79
CA ARG A 110 -4.44 -12.51 19.90
C ARG A 110 -4.45 -13.16 18.51
N ASN A 111 -5.30 -12.69 17.59
CA ASN A 111 -5.30 -13.17 16.21
C ASN A 111 -3.96 -12.92 15.51
N VAL A 112 -3.35 -11.75 15.69
CA VAL A 112 -1.99 -11.46 15.19
C VAL A 112 -0.97 -12.43 15.77
N LYS A 113 -0.91 -12.54 17.11
CA LYS A 113 0.14 -13.32 17.79
C LYS A 113 0.00 -14.82 17.61
N GLU A 114 -1.22 -15.35 17.58
CA GLU A 114 -1.48 -16.79 17.66
C GLU A 114 -1.94 -17.41 16.34
N LYS A 115 -2.64 -16.64 15.51
CA LYS A 115 -3.17 -17.07 14.20
C LYS A 115 -2.34 -16.56 13.03
N GLY A 116 -1.29 -15.79 13.30
CA GLY A 116 -0.39 -15.31 12.25
C GLY A 116 -0.98 -14.19 11.41
N TRP A 117 -1.96 -13.42 11.92
CA TRP A 117 -2.48 -12.30 11.15
C TRP A 117 -1.41 -11.22 10.95
N VAL A 118 -1.45 -10.60 9.78
CA VAL A 118 -0.69 -9.42 9.42
C VAL A 118 -1.65 -8.25 9.28
N LEU A 119 -1.46 -7.21 10.08
CA LEU A 119 -2.25 -5.99 9.95
C LEU A 119 -1.44 -4.93 9.21
N VAL A 120 -1.93 -4.49 8.06
CA VAL A 120 -1.32 -3.44 7.25
C VAL A 120 -2.12 -2.16 7.45
N LEU A 121 -1.49 -1.18 8.09
CA LEU A 121 -2.13 0.06 8.56
C LEU A 121 -1.47 1.27 7.87
N PRO A 122 -1.85 1.61 6.61
CA PRO A 122 -1.00 2.42 5.74
C PRO A 122 -0.99 3.91 6.08
N ILE A 123 -2.13 4.44 6.53
CA ILE A 123 -2.36 5.88 6.68
C ILE A 123 -2.53 6.25 8.15
N GLY A 124 -1.79 7.27 8.56
CA GLY A 124 -1.95 7.93 9.85
C GLY A 124 -1.62 7.05 11.06
N LEU A 125 -2.15 7.46 12.21
CA LEU A 125 -2.05 6.81 13.51
C LEU A 125 -3.26 5.88 13.70
N THR A 126 -3.32 4.80 12.92
CA THR A 126 -4.45 3.86 13.00
C THR A 126 -4.71 3.42 14.43
N THR A 127 -6.00 3.38 14.80
CA THR A 127 -6.57 3.24 16.16
C THR A 127 -6.70 4.54 16.95
N TRP A 128 -6.25 5.69 16.44
CA TRP A 128 -6.57 6.99 17.06
C TRP A 128 -8.08 7.25 17.15
N LEU A 129 -8.83 6.75 16.18
CA LEU A 129 -10.29 6.75 16.15
C LEU A 129 -10.83 5.33 16.06
N ILE A 130 -12.04 5.14 16.55
CA ILE A 130 -12.87 3.96 16.30
C ILE A 130 -14.12 4.36 15.51
N GLY A 131 -14.74 3.42 14.79
CA GLY A 131 -15.94 3.71 14.01
C GLY A 131 -16.88 2.51 13.97
N ASN A 132 -18.15 2.77 14.25
CA ASN A 132 -19.30 1.88 14.05
C ASN A 132 -20.56 2.69 14.31
N GLU A 133 -21.27 3.06 13.25
CA GLU A 133 -22.50 3.85 13.28
C GLU A 133 -23.55 3.24 14.24
N LYS A 134 -23.56 1.91 14.41
CA LYS A 134 -24.52 1.22 15.29
C LYS A 134 -24.24 1.43 16.78
N THR A 135 -23.01 1.75 17.20
CA THR A 135 -22.63 1.74 18.63
C THR A 135 -21.83 2.94 19.10
N VAL A 136 -20.86 3.43 18.32
CA VAL A 136 -19.95 4.51 18.73
C VAL A 136 -20.02 5.71 17.79
N GLY A 137 -20.90 5.67 16.79
CA GLY A 137 -20.98 6.65 15.71
C GLY A 137 -20.04 6.33 14.56
N TYR A 138 -20.23 7.05 13.45
CA TYR A 138 -19.47 6.82 12.22
C TYR A 138 -17.95 6.97 12.45
N THR A 139 -17.56 7.98 13.23
CA THR A 139 -16.19 8.21 13.67
C THR A 139 -16.21 8.73 15.11
N ASN A 140 -15.41 8.13 16.00
CA ASN A 140 -15.25 8.55 17.39
C ASN A 140 -13.77 8.65 17.77
N VAL A 141 -13.38 9.78 18.35
CA VAL A 141 -11.98 10.03 18.75
C VAL A 141 -11.73 9.41 20.12
N VAL A 142 -10.72 8.54 20.19
CA VAL A 142 -10.28 7.93 21.45
C VAL A 142 -8.88 8.38 21.86
N ASP A 143 -8.07 8.87 20.90
CA ASP A 143 -6.74 9.45 21.12
C ASP A 143 -5.66 8.38 21.47
N GLY A 144 -4.51 8.82 21.97
CA GLY A 144 -3.35 8.04 22.35
C GLY A 144 -3.60 6.88 23.32
N PRO A 145 -4.62 6.88 24.21
CA PRO A 145 -4.98 5.71 24.99
C PRO A 145 -5.32 4.49 24.12
N SER A 146 -6.02 4.68 23.00
CA SER A 146 -6.40 3.62 22.07
C SER A 146 -5.19 3.04 21.35
N VAL A 147 -4.33 3.91 20.82
CA VAL A 147 -3.05 3.51 20.19
C VAL A 147 -2.17 2.74 21.17
N SER A 148 -2.09 3.24 22.41
CA SER A 148 -1.32 2.62 23.47
C SER A 148 -1.88 1.25 23.85
N ALA A 149 -3.20 1.11 23.94
CA ALA A 149 -3.87 -0.15 24.24
C ALA A 149 -3.61 -1.19 23.15
N PHE A 150 -3.76 -0.81 21.88
CA PHE A 150 -3.51 -1.70 20.75
C PHE A 150 -2.06 -2.20 20.70
N ARG A 151 -1.10 -1.28 20.79
CA ARG A 151 0.34 -1.60 20.89
C ARG A 151 0.66 -2.51 22.08
N LYS A 152 0.12 -2.23 23.27
CA LYS A 152 0.32 -3.07 24.47
C LYS A 152 -0.20 -4.49 24.25
N SER A 153 -1.38 -4.63 23.66
CA SER A 153 -1.99 -5.93 23.36
C SER A 153 -1.12 -6.77 22.40
N LEU A 154 -0.45 -6.12 21.44
CA LEU A 154 0.53 -6.76 20.55
C LEU A 154 1.86 -7.13 21.23
N GLY A 155 2.14 -6.61 22.43
CA GLY A 155 3.41 -6.81 23.14
C GLY A 155 4.57 -6.00 22.56
N LEU A 156 4.28 -4.95 21.77
CA LEU A 156 5.30 -4.07 21.21
C LEU A 156 5.78 -3.06 22.27
N PRO A 157 7.04 -2.60 22.24
CA PRO A 157 7.57 -1.55 23.13
C PRO A 157 6.87 -0.20 22.90
N PRO A 158 7.06 0.79 23.78
CA PRO A 158 6.61 2.16 23.52
C PRO A 158 7.08 2.69 22.16
N ILE A 159 6.23 3.49 21.53
CA ILE A 159 6.49 4.10 20.23
C ILE A 159 6.34 5.62 20.37
N ASN A 160 7.11 6.36 19.57
CA ASN A 160 6.83 7.77 19.30
C ASN A 160 6.24 7.90 17.90
N PRO A 161 4.94 8.23 17.76
CA PRO A 161 4.27 8.41 16.46
C PRO A 161 4.28 9.87 15.96
N TRP A 162 4.94 10.79 16.67
CA TRP A 162 4.88 12.23 16.40
C TRP A 162 5.97 12.66 15.41
N CYS A 163 5.85 12.17 14.18
CA CYS A 163 6.67 12.62 13.07
C CYS A 163 5.97 13.78 12.34
N ASP A 164 6.70 14.74 11.82
CA ASP A 164 6.15 15.87 11.03
C ASP A 164 6.99 16.08 9.76
N GLN A 165 7.58 14.98 9.27
CA GLN A 165 8.56 14.98 8.20
C GLN A 165 8.12 14.11 7.02
N ASN A 166 8.88 14.23 5.94
CA ASN A 166 8.78 13.35 4.79
C ASN A 166 9.69 12.13 4.96
N ALA A 167 9.22 10.97 4.52
CA ALA A 167 10.00 9.75 4.45
C ALA A 167 10.42 9.46 2.99
N GLN A 168 11.63 8.92 2.84
CA GLN A 168 12.21 8.51 1.55
C GLN A 168 12.04 7.01 1.36
N ILE A 169 11.74 6.60 0.14
CA ILE A 169 11.60 5.18 -0.19
C ILE A 169 12.97 4.47 -0.10
N SER A 170 12.97 3.26 0.43
CA SER A 170 14.15 2.40 0.52
C SER A 170 14.44 1.68 -0.80
N ASP A 171 15.65 1.15 -0.96
CA ASP A 171 16.01 0.33 -2.14
C ASP A 171 15.11 -0.91 -2.28
N LEU A 172 14.72 -1.50 -1.14
CA LEU A 172 13.74 -2.59 -1.11
C LEU A 172 12.40 -2.14 -1.69
N GLY A 173 11.86 -1.02 -1.20
CA GLY A 173 10.59 -0.48 -1.69
C GLY A 173 10.62 -0.15 -3.17
N LYS A 174 11.69 0.52 -3.64
CA LYS A 174 11.91 0.83 -5.07
C LYS A 174 11.90 -0.43 -5.92
N ARG A 175 12.65 -1.45 -5.49
CA ARG A 175 12.82 -2.69 -6.24
C ARG A 175 11.51 -3.45 -6.36
N VAL A 176 10.82 -3.68 -5.24
CA VAL A 176 9.55 -4.41 -5.22
C VAL A 176 8.52 -3.69 -6.09
N ALA A 177 8.38 -2.37 -5.95
CA ALA A 177 7.45 -1.59 -6.76
C ALA A 177 7.79 -1.71 -8.26
N ALA A 178 9.07 -1.63 -8.63
CA ALA A 178 9.52 -1.76 -10.01
C ALA A 178 9.24 -3.15 -10.59
N VAL A 179 9.49 -4.24 -9.84
CA VAL A 179 9.18 -5.62 -10.26
C VAL A 179 7.69 -5.79 -10.56
N LEU A 180 6.83 -5.16 -9.75
CA LEU A 180 5.37 -5.19 -9.92
C LEU A 180 4.85 -4.18 -10.96
N GLY A 181 5.74 -3.37 -11.55
CA GLY A 181 5.36 -2.28 -12.45
C GLY A 181 4.48 -1.22 -11.78
N LEU A 182 4.59 -1.04 -10.46
CA LEU A 182 3.85 -0.06 -9.68
C LEU A 182 4.66 1.24 -9.56
N GLU A 183 3.98 2.38 -9.71
CA GLU A 183 4.59 3.69 -9.54
C GLU A 183 4.60 4.06 -8.06
N ALA A 184 5.72 3.78 -7.39
CA ALA A 184 5.93 4.19 -6.01
C ALA A 184 6.47 5.63 -5.93
N PRO A 185 5.96 6.48 -5.02
CA PRO A 185 6.50 7.82 -4.82
C PRO A 185 7.88 7.75 -4.15
N GLU A 186 8.85 8.51 -4.65
CA GLU A 186 10.18 8.60 -4.01
C GLU A 186 10.13 9.15 -2.58
N VAL A 187 9.15 10.02 -2.33
CA VAL A 187 8.95 10.71 -1.06
C VAL A 187 7.46 10.69 -0.71
N VAL A 188 7.16 10.41 0.56
CA VAL A 188 5.80 10.50 1.12
C VAL A 188 5.80 11.38 2.36
N GLY A 189 4.71 12.10 2.58
CA GLY A 189 4.44 12.68 3.89
C GLY A 189 4.26 11.55 4.90
N ALA A 190 4.97 11.62 6.02
CA ALA A 190 5.02 10.55 7.02
C ALA A 190 4.71 11.10 8.42
N ALA A 191 3.63 11.87 8.55
CA ALA A 191 3.26 12.57 9.78
C ALA A 191 2.96 11.64 10.97
N ARG A 192 2.87 10.32 10.75
CA ARG A 192 2.63 9.32 11.78
C ARG A 192 3.60 8.15 11.68
N ALA A 193 4.76 8.35 11.03
CA ALA A 193 5.86 7.41 11.13
C ALA A 193 6.20 7.16 12.60
N ILE A 194 6.66 5.95 12.92
CA ILE A 194 6.97 5.57 14.29
C ILE A 194 8.47 5.40 14.49
N ALA A 195 8.96 5.93 15.61
CA ALA A 195 10.27 5.60 16.17
C ALA A 195 10.08 4.71 17.41
N THR A 196 10.91 3.69 17.53
CA THR A 196 10.89 2.76 18.67
C THR A 196 12.24 2.06 18.80
N ASN A 197 12.51 1.46 19.97
CA ASN A 197 13.77 0.80 20.27
C ASN A 197 13.87 -0.64 19.70
N VAL A 198 12.90 -1.05 18.89
CA VAL A 198 12.91 -2.33 18.18
C VAL A 198 13.04 -2.08 16.68
N THR A 199 14.08 -2.67 16.09
CA THR A 199 14.31 -2.61 14.65
C THR A 199 13.19 -3.32 13.89
N PRO A 200 12.60 -2.70 12.85
CA PRO A 200 11.64 -3.40 12.01
C PRO A 200 12.29 -4.54 11.23
N LEU A 201 11.52 -5.58 10.89
CA LEU A 201 11.94 -6.68 10.02
C LEU A 201 12.38 -6.17 8.64
N TRP A 202 11.67 -5.15 8.14
CA TRP A 202 11.94 -4.45 6.89
C TRP A 202 11.14 -3.15 6.86
N TYR A 203 11.51 -2.23 5.97
CA TYR A 203 10.81 -0.96 5.77
C TYR A 203 10.86 -0.54 4.30
N PHE A 204 9.76 0.04 3.83
CA PHE A 204 9.69 0.64 2.49
C PHE A 204 9.97 2.15 2.54
N TYR A 205 9.70 2.81 3.66
CA TYR A 205 10.01 4.23 3.85
C TYR A 205 10.71 4.49 5.18
N LYS A 206 11.65 5.44 5.16
CA LYS A 206 12.36 5.90 6.35
C LYS A 206 12.52 7.41 6.29
N VAL A 207 12.29 8.09 7.40
CA VAL A 207 12.60 9.51 7.52
C VAL A 207 14.12 9.66 7.62
N PRO A 208 14.76 10.51 6.80
CA PRO A 208 16.19 10.77 6.94
C PRO A 208 16.53 11.18 8.37
N GLU A 209 17.54 10.55 8.96
CA GLU A 209 17.95 10.84 10.35
C GLU A 209 18.42 12.29 10.52
N SER A 210 18.92 12.91 9.44
CA SER A 210 19.25 14.34 9.40
C SER A 210 18.02 15.25 9.48
N ALA A 211 16.83 14.75 9.14
CA ALA A 211 15.58 15.50 9.23
C ALA A 211 14.96 15.38 10.63
N LYS A 212 14.86 14.16 11.18
CA LYS A 212 14.31 13.93 12.52
C LYS A 212 14.68 12.56 13.08
N THR A 213 14.96 12.54 14.39
CA THR A 213 15.07 11.33 15.21
C THR A 213 14.33 11.53 16.53
N TRP A 214 14.08 10.45 17.26
CA TRP A 214 13.59 10.50 18.64
C TRP A 214 14.59 9.78 19.53
N GLU A 215 15.31 10.53 20.37
CA GLU A 215 16.38 9.96 21.22
C GLU A 215 17.43 9.18 20.41
N GLY A 216 17.76 9.68 19.21
CA GLY A 216 18.66 9.02 18.28
C GLY A 216 18.05 7.86 17.48
N LEU A 217 16.78 7.51 17.74
CA LEU A 217 16.07 6.45 17.00
C LEU A 217 15.46 7.00 15.69
N PRO A 218 15.57 6.26 14.58
CA PRO A 218 14.96 6.65 13.31
C PRO A 218 13.45 6.46 13.30
N PHE A 219 12.77 7.29 12.50
CA PHE A 219 11.35 7.14 12.19
C PHE A 219 11.14 6.30 10.93
N PHE A 220 10.29 5.29 11.03
CA PHE A 220 9.95 4.39 9.93
C PHE A 220 8.49 4.50 9.50
N SER A 221 8.26 4.31 8.20
CA SER A 221 6.95 4.31 7.55
C SER A 221 6.86 3.13 6.59
N MET A 222 5.68 2.53 6.46
CA MET A 222 5.48 1.25 5.76
C MET A 222 6.53 0.20 6.17
N ALA A 223 6.63 -0.01 7.48
CA ALA A 223 7.61 -0.89 8.09
C ALA A 223 6.94 -1.97 8.94
N ALA A 224 7.59 -3.12 9.07
CA ALA A 224 7.01 -4.29 9.72
C ALA A 224 7.69 -4.64 11.04
N TRP A 225 6.89 -4.89 12.07
CA TRP A 225 7.35 -5.39 13.36
C TRP A 225 6.68 -6.72 13.67
N LYS A 226 7.49 -7.70 14.10
CA LYS A 226 7.00 -9.02 14.47
C LYS A 226 6.15 -8.94 15.73
N ALA A 227 5.03 -9.68 15.74
CA ALA A 227 4.17 -9.84 16.90
C ALA A 227 3.67 -11.29 16.96
N GLY A 228 4.31 -12.11 17.79
CA GLY A 228 4.06 -13.56 17.84
C GLY A 228 4.33 -14.24 16.49
N LYS A 229 3.35 -15.00 15.99
CA LYS A 229 3.40 -15.63 14.65
C LYS A 229 3.17 -14.63 13.50
N GLY A 230 2.46 -13.53 13.76
CA GLY A 230 2.10 -12.52 12.77
C GLY A 230 3.00 -11.29 12.81
N MET A 231 2.51 -10.19 12.23
CA MET A 231 3.23 -8.91 12.24
C MET A 231 2.28 -7.70 12.15
N LEU A 232 2.76 -6.57 12.63
CA LEU A 232 2.17 -5.27 12.41
C LEU A 232 2.98 -4.55 11.33
N VAL A 233 2.31 -4.12 10.26
CA VAL A 233 2.90 -3.20 9.28
C VAL A 233 2.34 -1.82 9.51
N TRP A 234 3.20 -0.94 10.02
CA TRP A 234 2.85 0.44 10.31
C TRP A 234 3.21 1.35 9.14
N GLY A 235 2.20 1.96 8.55
CA GLY A 235 2.36 2.90 7.45
C GLY A 235 2.70 4.30 7.93
N GLY A 236 1.85 4.91 8.76
CA GLY A 236 2.12 6.25 9.29
C GLY A 236 2.17 7.36 8.23
N MET A 237 1.72 7.08 7.00
CA MET A 237 1.73 8.06 5.91
C MET A 237 0.66 9.12 6.13
N SER A 238 0.93 10.35 5.74
CA SER A 238 -0.03 11.46 5.79
C SER A 238 -1.17 11.28 4.77
N GLY A 239 -2.19 12.14 4.79
CA GLY A 239 -3.22 12.24 3.75
C GLY A 239 -2.69 12.86 2.45
N GLY A 240 -3.52 12.91 1.39
CA GLY A 240 -3.11 13.32 0.02
C GLY A 240 -2.91 12.13 -0.93
N ASP A 241 -2.24 12.31 -2.07
CA ASP A 241 -2.11 11.37 -3.22
C ASP A 241 -2.34 9.87 -2.90
N GLU A 242 -3.61 9.49 -2.92
CA GLU A 242 -4.08 8.16 -2.51
C GLU A 242 -3.68 7.09 -3.54
N ILE A 243 -3.64 7.46 -4.82
CA ILE A 243 -3.23 6.56 -5.91
C ILE A 243 -1.81 6.06 -5.65
N ARG A 244 -0.87 6.97 -5.37
CA ARG A 244 0.52 6.57 -5.12
C ARG A 244 0.70 5.80 -3.80
N LYS A 245 -0.07 6.12 -2.77
CA LYS A 245 0.00 5.42 -1.47
C LYS A 245 -0.62 4.04 -1.51
N THR A 246 -1.68 3.85 -2.29
CA THR A 246 -2.27 2.52 -2.51
C THR A 246 -1.36 1.66 -3.38
N ALA A 247 -0.61 2.24 -4.32
CA ALA A 247 0.42 1.53 -5.07
C ALA A 247 1.50 0.94 -4.14
N ILE A 248 2.04 1.72 -3.19
CA ILE A 248 3.01 1.15 -2.24
C ILE A 248 2.36 0.16 -1.27
N THR A 249 1.12 0.42 -0.84
CA THR A 249 0.37 -0.53 0.01
C THR A 249 0.23 -1.89 -0.68
N ALA A 250 -0.11 -1.90 -1.97
CA ALA A 250 -0.17 -3.12 -2.78
C ALA A 250 1.20 -3.80 -2.91
N ALA A 251 2.27 -3.03 -3.12
CA ALA A 251 3.64 -3.55 -3.18
C ALA A 251 4.04 -4.24 -1.87
N VAL A 252 3.66 -3.67 -0.73
CA VAL A 252 3.90 -4.26 0.59
C VAL A 252 3.12 -5.57 0.78
N VAL A 253 1.84 -5.59 0.43
CA VAL A 253 1.03 -6.83 0.48
C VAL A 253 1.64 -7.91 -0.39
N ALA A 254 2.02 -7.59 -1.64
CA ALA A 254 2.66 -8.53 -2.54
C ALA A 254 4.00 -9.04 -1.99
N TYR A 255 4.80 -8.17 -1.36
CA TYR A 255 6.06 -8.57 -0.72
C TYR A 255 5.88 -9.51 0.47
N ILE A 256 4.82 -9.32 1.27
CA ILE A 256 4.49 -10.25 2.36
C ILE A 256 4.13 -11.63 1.81
N LEU A 257 3.40 -11.68 0.70
CA LEU A 257 3.02 -12.93 0.03
C LEU A 257 4.21 -13.61 -0.65
N ASP A 258 5.09 -12.83 -1.26
CA ASP A 258 6.27 -13.31 -1.98
C ASP A 258 7.50 -12.43 -1.70
N PRO A 259 8.28 -12.75 -0.65
CA PRO A 259 9.50 -12.02 -0.35
C PRO A 259 10.57 -12.10 -1.45
N THR A 260 10.50 -13.11 -2.33
CA THR A 260 11.47 -13.26 -3.44
C THR A 260 11.37 -12.13 -4.47
N LEU A 261 10.29 -11.33 -4.45
CA LEU A 261 10.18 -10.09 -5.24
C LEU A 261 11.38 -9.15 -5.02
N ALA A 262 12.03 -9.18 -3.85
CA ALA A 262 13.23 -8.41 -3.56
C ALA A 262 14.47 -8.87 -4.35
N GLU A 263 14.44 -10.05 -4.95
CA GLU A 263 15.57 -10.63 -5.69
C GLU A 263 15.31 -10.67 -7.21
N LYS A 264 14.05 -10.51 -7.62
CA LYS A 264 13.66 -10.53 -9.03
C LYS A 264 14.18 -9.29 -9.78
N THR A 265 14.49 -9.50 -11.05
CA THR A 265 14.84 -8.40 -11.97
C THR A 265 13.58 -7.67 -12.41
N PRO A 266 13.51 -6.33 -12.28
CA PRO A 266 12.38 -5.57 -12.79
C PRO A 266 12.22 -5.77 -14.31
N PRO A 267 10.99 -5.79 -14.83
CA PRO A 267 10.78 -5.76 -16.27
C PRO A 267 11.40 -4.50 -16.87
N PRO A 268 11.92 -4.55 -18.11
CA PRO A 268 12.45 -3.37 -18.77
C PRO A 268 11.36 -2.30 -18.87
N PRO A 269 11.70 -1.02 -18.71
CA PRO A 269 10.71 0.05 -18.81
C PRO A 269 10.05 0.03 -20.20
N PRO A 270 8.73 0.28 -20.29
CA PRO A 270 8.05 0.33 -21.57
C PRO A 270 8.70 1.39 -22.47
N LEU A 271 8.96 1.04 -23.73
CA LEU A 271 9.62 1.91 -24.71
C LEU A 271 8.91 3.27 -24.85
N ILE A 272 7.57 3.26 -24.74
CA ILE A 272 6.72 4.45 -24.79
C ILE A 272 5.92 4.53 -23.49
N THR A 273 6.16 5.57 -22.71
CA THR A 273 5.32 5.90 -21.54
C THR A 273 4.12 6.75 -21.97
N PRO A 274 3.01 6.81 -21.21
CA PRO A 274 1.87 7.67 -21.54
C PRO A 274 2.26 9.14 -21.74
N LYS A 275 3.20 9.64 -20.93
CA LYS A 275 3.79 10.98 -21.08
C LYS A 275 4.53 11.14 -22.40
N LYS A 276 5.35 10.16 -22.81
CA LYS A 276 6.03 10.17 -24.11
C LYS A 276 5.04 10.06 -25.27
N ALA A 277 4.03 9.20 -25.17
CA ALA A 277 2.97 9.08 -26.17
C ALA A 277 2.23 10.41 -26.37
N TYR A 278 1.87 11.10 -25.28
CA TYR A 278 1.25 12.41 -25.32
C TYR A 278 2.17 13.47 -25.96
N MET A 279 3.45 13.50 -25.59
CA MET A 279 4.43 14.40 -26.20
C MET A 279 4.63 14.12 -27.70
N TYR A 280 4.65 12.85 -28.11
CA TYR A 280 4.72 12.47 -29.52
C TYR A 280 3.45 12.87 -30.28
N ALA A 281 2.27 12.75 -29.67
CA ALA A 281 1.02 13.20 -30.25
C ALA A 281 1.00 14.73 -30.45
N ILE A 282 1.48 15.50 -29.47
CA ILE A 282 1.64 16.96 -29.61
C ILE A 282 2.63 17.28 -30.74
N ALA A 283 3.81 16.65 -30.74
CA ALA A 283 4.82 16.88 -31.76
C ALA A 283 4.27 16.59 -33.17
N ALA A 284 3.54 15.49 -33.34
CA ALA A 284 2.87 15.17 -34.59
C ALA A 284 1.83 16.22 -34.99
N ALA A 285 1.00 16.70 -34.05
CA ALA A 285 0.02 17.76 -34.31
C ALA A 285 0.68 19.07 -34.75
N VAL A 286 1.80 19.46 -34.13
CA VAL A 286 2.58 20.64 -34.51
C VAL A 286 3.16 20.50 -35.92
N VAL A 287 3.72 19.33 -36.25
CA VAL A 287 4.26 19.07 -37.60
C VAL A 287 3.15 19.16 -38.66
N VAL A 288 1.97 18.60 -38.38
CA VAL A 288 0.82 18.69 -39.29
C VAL A 288 0.36 20.15 -39.47
N LEU A 289 0.26 20.92 -38.38
CA LEU A 289 -0.10 22.35 -38.44
C LEU A 289 0.90 23.17 -39.25
N LEU A 290 2.21 22.93 -39.07
CA LEU A 290 3.26 23.58 -39.86
C LEU A 290 3.17 23.21 -41.34
N ALA A 291 2.90 21.94 -41.67
CA ALA A 291 2.72 21.50 -43.04
C ALA A 291 1.50 22.18 -43.71
N VAL A 292 0.38 22.30 -42.99
CA VAL A 292 -0.81 23.04 -43.47
C VAL A 292 -0.49 24.52 -43.68
N LEU A 293 0.22 25.16 -42.75
CA LEU A 293 0.64 26.56 -42.89
C LEU A 293 1.49 26.78 -44.15
N VAL A 294 2.45 25.89 -44.40
CA VAL A 294 3.28 25.92 -45.62
C VAL A 294 2.41 25.79 -46.87
N VAL A 295 1.45 24.86 -46.90
CA VAL A 295 0.52 24.71 -48.04
C VAL A 295 -0.32 25.97 -48.26
N VAL A 296 -0.83 26.59 -47.20
CA VAL A 296 -1.61 27.84 -47.28
C VAL A 296 -0.75 28.99 -47.78
N LEU A 297 0.49 29.14 -47.29
CA LEU A 297 1.41 30.19 -47.72
C LEU A 297 1.85 30.01 -49.18
N VAL A 298 2.08 28.77 -49.62
CA VAL A 298 2.44 28.45 -51.01
C VAL A 298 1.26 28.70 -51.95
N LYS A 299 0.03 28.28 -51.58
CA LYS A 299 -1.18 28.53 -52.38
C LYS A 299 -1.60 30.00 -52.38
N GLY A 300 -1.39 30.72 -51.27
CA GLY A 300 -1.67 32.15 -51.16
C GLY A 300 -0.69 33.05 -51.92
N ARG A 301 0.48 32.51 -52.32
CA ARG A 301 1.47 33.17 -53.17
C ARG A 301 1.32 32.82 -54.66
N ALA A 302 0.37 31.99 -55.05
CA ALA A 302 0.07 31.78 -56.46
C ALA A 302 -0.34 33.13 -57.07
N PRO A 303 0.32 33.60 -58.14
CA PRO A 303 0.01 34.90 -58.74
C PRO A 303 -1.47 34.91 -59.15
N LYS A 304 -2.21 35.94 -58.72
CA LYS A 304 -3.55 36.20 -59.24
C LYS A 304 -3.42 36.25 -60.76
N ALA A 305 -4.14 35.37 -61.46
CA ALA A 305 -4.22 35.40 -62.91
C ALA A 305 -4.51 36.83 -63.37
N GLN A 306 -3.66 37.36 -64.25
CA GLN A 306 -3.89 38.66 -64.86
C GLN A 306 -5.26 38.64 -65.54
N PRO A 307 -6.10 39.68 -65.35
CA PRO A 307 -7.36 39.77 -66.07
C PRO A 307 -7.07 39.83 -67.58
N PRO A 308 -7.94 39.24 -68.41
CA PRO A 308 -7.72 39.19 -69.85
C PRO A 308 -7.57 40.61 -70.41
N SER A 309 -6.59 40.81 -71.29
CA SER A 309 -6.38 42.10 -71.96
C SER A 309 -7.59 42.44 -72.83
N GLU A 310 -7.93 43.72 -72.92
CA GLU A 310 -9.05 44.29 -73.69
C GLU A 310 -8.91 44.16 -75.23
N ALA A 311 -8.27 43.11 -75.74
CA ALA A 311 -8.13 42.87 -77.17
C ALA A 311 -9.28 42.03 -77.78
N GLU A 312 -10.12 41.36 -76.99
CA GLU A 312 -11.27 40.57 -77.49
C GLU A 312 -12.62 41.30 -77.40
N LYS A 313 -12.63 42.61 -77.66
CA LYS A 313 -13.88 43.34 -77.98
C LYS A 313 -13.65 44.33 -79.10
N LYS A 314 -13.34 43.83 -80.30
CA LYS A 314 -13.74 44.45 -81.58
C LYS A 314 -13.50 43.48 -82.74
N GLN A 315 -14.62 43.19 -83.41
CA GLN A 315 -14.82 42.50 -84.69
C GLN A 315 -14.93 40.98 -84.66
#